data_AF-A0A1Y2JHK0-F1
#
_entry.id   AF-A0A1Y2JHK0-F1
#
_cell.length_a   1.000
_cell.length_b   1.000
_cell.length_c   1.000
_cell.angle_alpha   90.00
_cell.angle_beta   90.00
_cell.angle_gamma   90.00
#
_symmetry.space_group_name_H-M   'P 1'
#
loop_
_entity.id
_entity.type
_entity.pdbx_description
1 polymer ?
#
loop_
_entity_poly.entity_id
_entity_poly.type
_entity_poly.pdbx_seq_one_letter_code
_entity_poly.pdbx_strand_id
1 'polypeptide(L)'
;MVGRDDTVRALSAQLMTRRFVSIVGPGGLGKTTVAVSIAHALIDDFDEAVFFVDLGALTDPGLVPTAVASALGIMMQAQDPFLSLLAFLGERRVLLLLDTANTSSTRLRHLPNPSSTPRRRPTS
;
A
#
# COMPACT_ATOMS: atom_id res chain seq x y z
N MET A 1 -24.34 7.15 4.64
CA MET A 1 -23.42 8.26 4.33
C MET A 1 -23.09 8.19 2.84
N VAL A 2 -23.99 8.68 1.98
CA VAL A 2 -24.05 8.32 0.54
C VAL A 2 -22.85 8.82 -0.29
N GLY A 3 -22.17 9.91 0.08
CA GLY A 3 -21.04 10.43 -0.71
C GLY A 3 -19.72 9.66 -0.59
N ARG A 4 -19.55 8.84 0.45
CA ARG A 4 -18.28 8.14 0.73
C ARG A 4 -18.07 6.96 -0.20
N ASP A 5 -19.11 6.17 -0.40
CA ASP A 5 -19.07 4.96 -1.23
C ASP A 5 -18.88 5.32 -2.71
N ASP A 6 -19.53 6.39 -3.18
CA ASP A 6 -19.32 6.93 -4.52
C ASP A 6 -17.89 7.44 -4.73
N THR A 7 -17.30 8.09 -3.71
CA THR A 7 -15.90 8.53 -3.76
C THR A 7 -14.94 7.34 -3.86
N VAL A 8 -15.16 6.30 -3.04
CA VAL A 8 -14.36 5.07 -3.08
C VAL A 8 -14.48 4.41 -4.45
N ARG A 9 -15.70 4.28 -4.99
CA ARG A 9 -15.94 3.68 -6.31
C ARG A 9 -15.23 4.45 -7.42
N ALA A 10 -15.35 5.78 -7.42
CA ALA A 10 -14.73 6.63 -8.43
C ALA A 10 -13.19 6.54 -8.40
N LEU A 11 -12.58 6.61 -7.21
CA LEU A 11 -11.14 6.51 -7.06
C LEU A 11 -10.61 5.10 -7.37
N SER A 12 -11.38 4.06 -7.04
CA SER A 12 -11.05 2.68 -7.39
C SER A 12 -11.00 2.48 -8.91
N ALA A 13 -12.01 2.99 -9.64
CA ALA A 13 -12.02 2.95 -11.10
C ALA A 13 -10.86 3.75 -11.72
N GLN A 14 -10.46 4.87 -11.10
CA GLN A 14 -9.27 5.61 -11.54
C GLN A 14 -7.98 4.83 -11.32
N LEU A 15 -7.82 4.15 -10.19
CA LEU A 15 -6.66 3.29 -9.90
C LEU A 15 -6.54 2.10 -10.86
N MET A 16 -7.65 1.61 -11.41
CA MET A 16 -7.62 0.56 -12.44
C MET A 16 -7.12 1.06 -13.80
N THR A 17 -7.21 2.37 -14.07
CA THR A 17 -6.78 2.97 -15.33
C THR A 17 -5.47 3.77 -15.20
N ARG A 18 -5.05 4.08 -13.98
CA ARG A 18 -3.87 4.89 -13.67
C ARG A 18 -3.02 4.21 -12.60
N ARG A 19 -1.70 4.27 -12.76
CA ARG A 19 -0.75 3.67 -11.81
C ARG A 19 -0.60 4.45 -10.50
N PHE A 20 -1.19 5.64 -10.41
CA PHE A 20 -1.07 6.52 -9.25
C PHE A 20 -2.30 7.42 -9.11
N VAL A 21 -2.82 7.50 -7.90
CA VAL A 21 -3.91 8.40 -7.51
C VAL A 21 -3.56 8.99 -6.14
N SER A 22 -3.74 10.30 -5.99
CA SER A 22 -3.52 10.99 -4.71
C SER A 22 -4.84 11.45 -4.10
N ILE A 23 -4.99 11.24 -2.80
CA ILE A 23 -6.12 11.74 -2.02
C ILE A 23 -5.64 12.98 -1.27
N VAL A 24 -6.04 14.16 -1.74
CA VAL A 24 -5.68 15.45 -1.12
C VAL A 24 -6.91 16.05 -0.46
N GLY A 25 -6.73 16.60 0.73
CA GLY A 25 -7.79 17.28 1.46
C GLY A 25 -7.33 17.74 2.84
N PRO A 26 -8.11 18.61 3.51
CA PRO A 26 -7.83 19.07 4.87
C PRO A 26 -7.52 17.94 5.86
N GLY A 27 -6.69 18.23 6.87
CA GLY A 27 -6.42 17.32 7.98
C GLY A 27 -7.71 16.86 8.66
N GLY A 28 -7.77 15.59 9.10
CA GLY A 28 -8.92 15.07 9.83
C GLY A 28 -10.14 14.64 9.00
N LEU A 29 -10.17 14.82 7.67
CA LEU A 29 -11.30 14.38 6.82
C LEU A 29 -11.33 12.87 6.51
N GLY A 30 -10.54 12.06 7.23
CA GLY A 30 -10.51 10.61 7.05
C GLY A 30 -9.97 10.16 5.70
N LYS A 31 -8.94 10.85 5.17
CA LYS A 31 -8.22 10.48 3.93
C LYS A 31 -7.65 9.07 4.00
N THR A 32 -6.96 8.75 5.10
CA THR A 32 -6.48 7.40 5.40
C THR A 32 -7.62 6.41 5.39
N THR A 33 -8.77 6.74 5.98
CA THR A 33 -9.95 5.88 5.94
C THR A 33 -10.50 5.71 4.51
N VAL A 34 -10.42 6.70 3.61
CA VAL A 34 -10.82 6.53 2.18
C VAL A 34 -9.83 5.59 1.50
N ALA A 35 -8.53 5.83 1.68
CA ALA A 35 -7.47 5.01 1.12
C ALA A 35 -7.64 3.54 1.51
N VAL A 36 -7.90 3.27 2.79
CA VAL A 36 -8.13 1.92 3.31
C VAL A 36 -9.41 1.29 2.74
N SER A 37 -10.49 2.06 2.59
CA SER A 37 -11.70 1.55 1.93
C SER A 37 -11.45 1.16 0.47
N ILE A 38 -10.63 1.93 -0.26
CA ILE A 38 -10.21 1.61 -1.62
C ILE A 38 -9.33 0.35 -1.63
N ALA A 39 -8.36 0.25 -0.72
CA ALA A 39 -7.52 -0.94 -0.56
C ALA A 39 -8.35 -2.22 -0.37
N HIS A 40 -9.36 -2.17 0.51
CA HIS A 40 -10.27 -3.31 0.69
C HIS A 40 -11.12 -3.59 -0.55
N ALA A 41 -11.57 -2.57 -1.27
CA ALA A 41 -12.37 -2.73 -2.48
C ALA A 41 -11.57 -3.34 -3.65
N LEU A 42 -10.24 -3.21 -3.65
CA LEU A 42 -9.36 -3.65 -4.73
C LEU A 42 -8.46 -4.83 -4.35
N ILE A 43 -8.63 -5.41 -3.16
CA ILE A 43 -7.69 -6.42 -2.64
C ILE A 43 -7.57 -7.63 -3.58
N ASP A 44 -8.69 -8.08 -4.15
CA ASP A 44 -8.73 -9.21 -5.07
C ASP A 44 -8.12 -8.87 -6.45
N ASP A 45 -8.31 -7.64 -6.94
CA ASP A 45 -7.75 -7.16 -8.22
C ASP A 45 -6.21 -7.02 -8.22
N PHE A 46 -5.62 -7.06 -7.02
CA PHE A 46 -4.18 -6.98 -6.78
C PHE A 46 -3.63 -8.26 -6.12
N ASP A 47 -4.32 -9.40 -6.22
CA ASP A 47 -3.86 -10.69 -5.69
C ASP A 47 -3.46 -10.62 -4.19
N GLU A 48 -4.24 -9.89 -3.39
CA GLU A 48 -3.96 -9.59 -1.97
C GLU A 48 -2.65 -8.83 -1.70
N ALA A 49 -1.95 -8.37 -2.74
CA ALA A 49 -0.69 -7.62 -2.65
C ALA A 49 -0.91 -6.12 -2.38
N VAL A 50 -1.57 -5.82 -1.25
CA VAL A 50 -1.87 -4.46 -0.80
C VAL A 50 -1.07 -4.11 0.45
N PHE A 51 -0.30 -3.02 0.39
CA PHE A 51 0.61 -2.63 1.47
C PHE A 51 0.40 -1.18 1.89
N PHE A 52 0.48 -0.93 3.19
CA PHE A 52 0.43 0.41 3.77
C PHE A 52 1.83 0.84 4.20
N VAL A 53 2.24 2.04 3.80
CA VAL A 53 3.54 2.63 4.12
C VAL A 53 3.30 3.98 4.79
N ASP A 54 3.65 4.06 6.07
CA ASP A 54 3.63 5.32 6.81
C ASP A 54 4.92 6.11 6.54
N LEU A 55 4.78 7.21 5.81
CA LEU A 55 5.83 8.18 5.50
C LEU A 55 5.76 9.40 6.44
N GLY A 56 4.73 9.52 7.29
CA GLY A 56 4.53 10.67 8.17
C GLY A 56 5.63 10.85 9.23
N ALA A 57 6.32 9.76 9.57
CA ALA A 57 7.45 9.77 10.51
C ALA A 57 8.81 9.97 9.83
N LEU A 58 8.89 9.99 8.49
CA LEU A 58 10.15 10.16 7.78
C LEU A 58 10.55 11.63 7.70
N THR A 59 11.74 11.94 8.23
CA THR A 59 12.35 13.28 8.16
C THR A 59 13.30 13.42 6.97
N ASP A 60 13.77 12.31 6.41
CA ASP A 60 14.69 12.25 5.27
C ASP A 60 14.00 11.52 4.09
N PRO A 61 13.78 12.20 2.95
CA PRO A 61 13.25 11.58 1.73
C PRO A 61 14.09 10.40 1.21
N GLY A 62 15.39 10.36 1.50
CA GLY A 62 16.28 9.24 1.15
C GLY A 62 15.89 7.92 1.82
N LEU A 63 15.07 7.95 2.87
CA LEU A 63 14.60 6.76 3.60
C LEU A 63 13.33 6.14 3.02
N VAL A 64 12.67 6.79 2.06
CA VAL A 64 11.43 6.29 1.45
C VAL A 64 11.61 4.89 0.84
N PRO A 65 12.66 4.59 0.05
CA PRO A 65 12.85 3.23 -0.50
C PRO A 65 12.97 2.16 0.59
N THR A 66 13.63 2.48 1.70
CA THR A 66 13.80 1.58 2.86
C THR A 66 12.48 1.35 3.58
N ALA A 67 11.67 2.39 3.77
CA ALA A 67 10.35 2.28 4.39
C ALA A 67 9.41 1.40 3.56
N VAL A 68 9.42 1.58 2.24
CA VAL A 68 8.62 0.75 1.31
C VAL A 68 9.12 -0.70 1.31
N ALA A 69 10.44 -0.94 1.23
CA ALA A 69 11.00 -2.29 1.26
C ALA A 69 10.66 -3.03 2.57
N SER A 70 10.72 -2.33 3.70
CA SER A 70 10.32 -2.86 5.02
C SER A 70 8.85 -3.25 5.06
N ALA A 71 7.95 -2.39 4.54
CA ALA A 71 6.52 -2.68 4.47
C ALA A 71 6.20 -3.90 3.58
N LEU A 72 6.99 -4.11 2.51
CA LEU A 72 6.89 -5.26 1.61
C LEU A 72 7.53 -6.54 2.19
N GLY A 73 8.19 -6.47 3.35
CA GLY A 73 8.93 -7.60 3.93
C GLY A 73 10.17 -8.00 3.14
N ILE A 74 10.70 -7.10 2.32
CA ILE A 74 11.90 -7.34 1.51
C ILE A 74 13.12 -7.22 2.43
N MET A 75 13.80 -8.34 2.66
CA MET A 75 15.13 -8.33 3.26
C MET A 75 16.09 -7.66 2.27
N MET A 76 16.51 -6.45 2.58
CA MET A 76 17.39 -5.65 1.73
C MET A 76 18.80 -6.25 1.79
N GLN A 77 19.13 -7.08 0.80
CA GLN A 77 20.43 -7.75 0.67
C GLN A 77 21.43 -6.89 -0.10
N ALA A 78 20.98 -5.84 -0.79
CA ALA A 78 21.79 -5.04 -1.68
C ALA A 78 22.29 -3.74 -1.03
N GLN A 79 23.43 -3.26 -1.50
CA GLN A 79 23.95 -1.90 -1.26
C GLN A 79 22.97 -0.81 -1.76
N ASP A 80 22.00 -1.16 -2.62
CA ASP A 80 21.01 -0.25 -3.18
C ASP A 80 19.55 -0.71 -2.85
N PRO A 81 18.89 -0.02 -1.90
CA PRO A 81 17.47 -0.16 -1.58
C PRO A 81 16.51 -0.09 -2.77
N PHE A 82 16.78 0.82 -3.69
CA PHE A 82 15.89 1.18 -4.77
C PHE A 82 15.88 0.11 -5.84
N LEU A 83 17.04 -0.43 -6.19
CA LEU A 83 17.13 -1.54 -7.15
C LEU A 83 16.46 -2.82 -6.64
N SER A 84 16.60 -3.12 -5.34
CA SER A 84 15.93 -4.27 -4.72
C SER A 84 14.41 -4.13 -4.77
N LEU A 85 13.91 -2.92 -4.51
CA LEU A 85 12.50 -2.59 -4.60
C LEU A 85 11.98 -2.73 -6.04
N LEU A 86 12.70 -2.20 -7.03
CA LEU A 86 12.31 -2.32 -8.45
C LEU A 86 12.24 -3.78 -8.90
N ALA A 87 13.23 -4.60 -8.53
CA ALA A 87 13.25 -6.02 -8.86
C ALA A 87 12.06 -6.78 -8.24
N PHE A 88 11.65 -6.41 -7.02
CA PHE A 88 10.48 -7.00 -6.37
C PHE A 88 9.18 -6.57 -7.05
N LEU A 89 9.03 -5.28 -7.35
CA LEU A 89 7.81 -4.71 -7.94
C LEU A 89 7.60 -5.17 -9.39
N GLY A 90 8.68 -5.37 -10.15
CA GLY A 90 8.75 -5.95 -11.50
C GLY A 90 7.40 -6.21 -12.20
N GLU A 91 7.03 -7.48 -12.33
CA GLU A 91 5.77 -7.90 -12.98
C GLU A 91 4.60 -8.07 -12.00
N ARG A 92 4.78 -7.68 -10.73
CA ARG A 92 3.74 -7.85 -9.71
C ARG A 92 2.75 -6.69 -9.79
N ARG A 93 1.46 -7.01 -9.72
CA ARG A 93 0.42 -6.01 -9.48
C ARG A 93 0.37 -5.74 -7.99
N VAL A 94 1.05 -4.68 -7.54
CA VAL A 94 1.10 -4.28 -6.14
C VAL A 94 0.37 -2.96 -5.95
N LEU A 95 -0.51 -2.88 -4.94
CA LEU A 95 -1.14 -1.64 -4.52
C LEU A 95 -0.42 -1.10 -3.27
N LEU A 96 0.20 0.07 -3.40
CA LEU A 96 0.88 0.76 -2.31
C LEU A 96 0.05 1.95 -1.82
N LEU A 97 -0.32 1.95 -0.55
CA LEU A 97 -0.89 3.10 0.14
C LEU A 97 0.24 3.86 0.84
N LEU A 98 0.61 5.02 0.31
CA LEU A 98 1.61 5.90 0.90
C LEU A 98 0.90 6.99 1.71
N ASP A 99 1.06 6.98 3.03
CA ASP A 99 0.49 8.01 3.91
C ASP A 99 1.57 8.95 4.41
N THR A 100 1.51 10.23 4.03
CA THR A 100 2.45 11.27 4.46
C THR A 100 1.94 12.06 5.68
N ALA A 101 0.85 11.64 6.32
CA ALA A 101 0.13 12.43 7.32
C ALA A 101 1.05 13.09 8.36
N ASN A 102 1.14 14.42 8.28
CA ASN A 102 1.88 15.30 9.18
C ASN A 102 1.17 15.47 10.54
N THR A 103 0.31 14.53 10.95
CA THR A 103 -0.56 14.68 12.11
C THR A 103 -0.81 13.32 12.75
N SER A 104 -0.40 13.24 14.01
CA SER A 104 -0.40 12.08 14.88
C SER A 104 -1.73 11.30 14.89
N SER A 105 -1.59 9.97 14.93
CA SER A 105 -2.57 8.98 15.41
C SER A 105 -3.57 8.42 14.39
N THR A 106 -3.16 7.44 13.58
CA THR A 106 -4.05 6.32 13.18
C THR A 106 -3.22 5.05 13.03
N ARG A 107 -3.25 4.20 14.06
CA ARG A 107 -2.71 2.83 14.00
C ARG A 107 -3.67 1.98 13.18
N LEU A 108 -3.38 1.84 11.89
CA LEU A 108 -3.92 0.72 11.12
C LEU A 108 -3.11 -0.52 11.52
N ARG A 109 -3.78 -1.53 12.11
CA ARG A 109 -3.14 -2.83 12.34
C ARG A 109 -2.74 -3.40 10.98
N HIS A 110 -1.51 -3.90 10.90
CA HIS A 110 -0.94 -4.63 9.77
C HIS A 110 -2.02 -5.37 8.96
N LEU A 111 -2.18 -5.00 7.70
CA LEU A 111 -2.78 -5.91 6.72
C LEU A 111 -1.85 -7.14 6.66
N PRO A 112 -2.39 -8.36 6.76
CA PRO A 112 -1.59 -9.57 6.71
C PRO A 112 -0.80 -9.63 5.39
N ASN A 113 0.47 -9.99 5.49
CA ASN A 113 1.35 -10.18 4.34
C ASN A 113 0.88 -11.42 3.54
N PRO A 114 0.62 -11.33 2.22
CA PRO A 114 0.10 -12.44 1.41
C PRO A 114 1.07 -13.62 1.23
N SER A 115 2.28 -13.58 1.80
CA SER A 115 3.31 -14.63 1.62
C SER A 115 3.23 -15.82 2.59
N SER A 116 2.06 -16.10 3.18
CA SER A 116 1.85 -17.28 4.05
C SER A 116 0.92 -18.34 3.45
N THR A 117 1.03 -18.64 2.16
CA THR A 117 0.40 -19.83 1.58
C THR A 117 1.31 -21.06 1.80
N PRO A 118 0.93 -22.07 2.60
CA PRO A 118 1.66 -23.31 2.64
C PRO A 118 1.38 -24.05 1.32
N ARG A 119 2.40 -24.17 0.49
CA ARG A 119 2.40 -24.95 -0.75
C ARG A 119 2.08 -26.41 -0.39
N ARG A 120 0.81 -26.83 -0.51
CA ARG A 120 0.40 -28.22 -0.31
C ARG A 120 1.10 -29.07 -1.37
N ARG A 121 1.93 -30.02 -0.92
CA ARG A 121 2.46 -31.08 -1.78
C ARG A 121 1.29 -31.97 -2.25
N PRO A 122 1.25 -32.38 -3.52
CA PRO A 122 0.34 -33.43 -3.94
C PRO A 122 0.86 -34.76 -3.34
N THR A 123 0.07 -35.37 -2.45
CA THR A 123 0.25 -36.78 -2.11
C THR A 123 -0.36 -37.61 -3.23
N SER A 124 0.46 -38.51 -3.77
CA SER A 124 0.09 -39.56 -4.73
C SER A 124 -0.90 -40.57 -4.13
#